data_AF-A0AA37XGB3-F1
#
_entry.id   AF-A0AA37XGB3-F1
#
_cell.length_a   1.000
_cell.length_b   1.000
_cell.length_c   1.000
_cell.angle_alpha   90.00
_cell.angle_beta   90.00
_cell.angle_gamma   90.00
#
_symmetry.space_group_name_H-M   'P 1'
#
loop_
_entity.id
_entity.type
_entity.pdbx_description
1 polymer ?
#
loop_
_entity_poly.entity_id
_entity_poly.type
_entity_poly.pdbx_seq_one_letter_code
_entity_poly.pdbx_strand_id
1 'polypeptide(L)'
;MSAVAPAPAAARRRSRTTRSTPRRAALALAGAGVLLGAAAGTGAPAVAAPAPQPGPTGASVSAVGPLGEATASPDGPTTLTLTGSGFQSIDGGFGGIYVLFGWVADGAWQPSAGGGFGVTYAYQPDVQAAENSGYQKFVTFPGSTTASEANGSEVALDGSWATDLVIPGPVLQVTDASGANPRELDCRVETCGVITFGAHGVVNANNETFTPISFTTAEGAAPVEEPAVEVSPAEAPAEEAPADQGEDASAEGSASAEEPPASAAAAAEDGAATADDESGSSSAAPWIIAGTTAAAAIGSTTAAVVAVRRRKASSEA
;
A
#
# COMPACT_ATOMS: atom_id res chain seq x y z
N MET A 1 30.62 -16.70 62.46
CA MET A 1 29.22 -16.33 62.71
C MET A 1 28.54 -16.23 61.35
N SER A 2 28.34 -17.30 60.57
CA SER A 2 27.44 -18.45 60.72
C SER A 2 26.01 -18.09 61.10
N ALA A 3 25.12 -18.04 60.09
CA ALA A 3 23.76 -18.57 60.17
C ALA A 3 23.19 -18.75 58.75
N VAL A 4 23.33 -19.99 58.25
CA VAL A 4 22.54 -20.58 57.17
C VAL A 4 21.28 -21.19 57.82
N ALA A 5 20.12 -21.02 57.20
CA ALA A 5 18.89 -21.73 57.56
C ALA A 5 17.97 -21.89 56.31
N PRO A 6 17.09 -22.91 56.28
CA PRO A 6 17.00 -23.83 55.14
C PRO A 6 15.66 -23.82 54.37
N ALA A 7 15.66 -24.39 53.17
CA ALA A 7 14.49 -24.96 52.50
C ALA A 7 14.32 -26.44 52.91
N PRO A 8 13.09 -26.96 53.08
CA PRO A 8 12.48 -27.84 52.06
C PRO A 8 10.93 -27.69 52.00
N ALA A 9 10.18 -28.15 51.00
CA ALA A 9 10.00 -29.56 50.65
C ALA A 9 9.25 -29.75 49.33
N ALA A 10 9.66 -30.80 48.61
CA ALA A 10 9.02 -31.33 47.42
C ALA A 10 7.74 -32.10 47.78
N ALA A 11 6.64 -31.80 47.08
CA ALA A 11 5.42 -32.60 47.12
C ALA A 11 5.29 -33.47 45.85
N ARG A 12 5.06 -34.76 46.12
CA ARG A 12 4.96 -35.87 45.16
C ARG A 12 3.76 -35.78 44.23
N ARG A 13 4.05 -35.98 42.94
CA ARG A 13 3.45 -36.97 42.01
C ARG A 13 2.03 -37.49 42.35
N ARG A 14 1.04 -37.15 41.51
CA ARG A 14 -0.10 -38.03 41.22
C ARG A 14 -0.41 -38.02 39.72
N SER A 15 -0.04 -39.10 39.07
CA SER A 15 -0.51 -39.49 37.73
C SER A 15 -2.00 -39.81 37.82
N ARG A 16 -2.82 -39.18 36.96
CA ARG A 16 -4.20 -39.60 36.72
C ARG A 16 -4.31 -40.03 35.25
N THR A 17 -4.18 -41.32 35.04
CA THR A 17 -4.72 -42.05 33.89
C THR A 17 -6.23 -42.23 34.06
N THR A 18 -6.91 -42.60 32.97
CA THR A 18 -8.34 -42.95 32.79
C THR A 18 -9.24 -41.77 32.39
N ARG A 19 -10.08 -41.81 31.36
CA ARG A 19 -10.64 -42.91 30.55
C ARG A 19 -11.08 -42.36 29.19
N SER A 20 -10.80 -43.11 28.14
CA SER A 20 -11.51 -43.07 26.86
C SER A 20 -12.89 -43.70 27.00
N THR A 21 -13.93 -43.06 26.49
CA THR A 21 -15.23 -43.67 26.20
C THR A 21 -15.58 -43.45 24.73
N PRO A 22 -15.62 -44.51 23.91
CA PRO A 22 -16.39 -44.53 22.68
C PRO A 22 -17.76 -45.18 22.95
N ARG A 23 -18.84 -44.68 22.34
CA ARG A 23 -20.04 -45.44 21.96
C ARG A 23 -21.02 -44.54 21.21
N ARG A 24 -21.23 -44.84 19.93
CA ARG A 24 -22.47 -45.41 19.33
C ARG A 24 -23.56 -44.33 19.14
N ALA A 25 -23.76 -43.85 17.92
CA ALA A 25 -24.55 -44.48 16.85
C ALA A 25 -26.05 -44.57 17.21
N ALA A 26 -26.88 -43.83 16.46
CA ALA A 26 -27.96 -44.38 15.63
C ALA A 26 -28.95 -43.28 15.19
N LEU A 27 -29.27 -43.32 13.89
CA LEU A 27 -30.57 -43.11 13.22
C LEU A 27 -31.41 -41.86 13.53
N ALA A 28 -32.29 -41.37 12.67
CA ALA A 28 -32.59 -41.39 11.24
C ALA A 28 -33.96 -40.69 11.14
N LEU A 29 -34.20 -39.81 10.17
CA LEU A 29 -35.53 -39.41 9.65
C LEU A 29 -35.25 -38.42 8.51
N ALA A 30 -35.19 -38.84 7.25
CA ALA A 30 -36.35 -39.04 6.36
C ALA A 30 -37.25 -37.79 6.31
N GLY A 31 -37.05 -36.96 5.27
CA GLY A 31 -37.86 -35.78 4.99
C GLY A 31 -37.82 -35.43 3.51
N ALA A 32 -38.84 -35.92 2.80
CA ALA A 32 -39.47 -35.45 1.56
C ALA A 32 -38.67 -34.59 0.55
N GLY A 33 -38.66 -35.09 -0.69
CA GLY A 33 -38.05 -34.42 -1.83
C GLY A 33 -38.78 -33.17 -2.31
N VAL A 34 -37.98 -32.32 -2.94
CA VAL A 34 -38.41 -31.34 -3.93
C VAL A 34 -37.50 -31.54 -5.13
N LEU A 35 -38.03 -32.16 -6.18
CA LEU A 35 -37.43 -32.16 -7.52
C LEU A 35 -37.68 -30.78 -8.13
N LEU A 36 -36.72 -29.87 -7.96
CA LEU A 36 -36.68 -28.61 -8.72
C LEU A 36 -35.69 -28.78 -9.88
N GLY A 37 -36.19 -28.53 -11.09
CA GLY A 37 -35.56 -28.88 -12.36
C GLY A 37 -34.14 -28.33 -12.52
N ALA A 38 -33.22 -29.23 -12.83
CA ALA A 38 -31.90 -28.90 -13.34
C ALA A 38 -32.04 -28.40 -14.78
N ALA A 39 -32.22 -27.10 -14.95
CA ALA A 39 -31.82 -26.43 -16.17
C ALA A 39 -30.28 -26.35 -16.15
N ALA A 40 -29.63 -27.34 -16.75
CA ALA A 40 -28.18 -27.37 -16.96
C ALA A 40 -27.80 -26.29 -17.99
N GLY A 41 -27.76 -25.03 -17.57
CA GLY A 41 -27.06 -23.98 -18.28
C GLY A 41 -25.57 -24.25 -18.11
N THR A 42 -24.87 -24.48 -19.21
CA THR A 42 -23.40 -24.48 -19.27
C THR A 42 -22.90 -23.04 -19.09
N GLY A 43 -23.10 -22.48 -17.90
CA GLY A 43 -22.42 -21.26 -17.49
C GLY A 43 -20.98 -21.64 -17.16
N ALA A 44 -20.01 -21.07 -17.88
CA ALA A 44 -18.63 -21.10 -17.42
C ALA A 44 -18.58 -20.53 -15.99
N PRO A 45 -17.84 -21.14 -15.06
CA PRO A 45 -17.72 -20.58 -13.72
C PRO A 45 -17.13 -19.18 -13.85
N ALA A 46 -17.90 -18.16 -13.45
CA ALA A 46 -17.36 -16.82 -13.30
C ALA A 46 -16.32 -16.88 -12.18
N VAL A 47 -15.05 -16.70 -12.53
CA VAL A 47 -13.98 -16.55 -11.55
C VAL A 47 -14.24 -15.20 -10.88
N ALA A 48 -14.62 -15.22 -9.61
CA ALA A 48 -14.83 -13.99 -8.86
C ALA A 48 -13.51 -13.23 -8.79
N ALA A 49 -13.54 -11.94 -9.15
CA ALA A 49 -12.39 -11.06 -8.97
C ALA A 49 -11.98 -11.06 -7.48
N PRO A 50 -10.67 -10.93 -7.18
CA PRO A 50 -10.21 -10.78 -5.81
C PRO A 50 -10.93 -9.60 -5.14
N ALA A 51 -11.28 -9.76 -3.87
CA ALA A 51 -11.93 -8.71 -3.10
C ALA A 51 -10.89 -7.71 -2.56
N PRO A 52 -11.25 -6.43 -2.37
CA PRO A 52 -10.42 -5.48 -1.64
C PRO A 52 -10.02 -6.02 -0.26
N GLN A 53 -8.77 -5.77 0.12
CA GLN A 53 -8.23 -6.08 1.44
C GLN A 53 -8.06 -4.78 2.23
N PRO A 54 -9.03 -4.42 3.09
CA PRO A 54 -8.90 -3.27 3.97
C PRO A 54 -7.84 -3.52 5.05
N GLY A 55 -7.29 -2.43 5.58
CA GLY A 55 -6.39 -2.47 6.73
C GLY A 55 -7.11 -2.90 8.02
N PRO A 56 -6.36 -3.28 9.07
CA PRO A 56 -6.91 -3.79 10.33
C PRO A 56 -7.77 -2.76 11.09
N THR A 57 -7.63 -1.48 10.79
CA THR A 57 -8.42 -0.36 11.34
C THR A 57 -9.64 0.00 10.49
N GLY A 58 -9.88 -0.71 9.38
CA GLY A 58 -10.87 -0.34 8.37
C GLY A 58 -10.32 0.61 7.30
N ALA A 59 -8.99 0.81 7.24
CA ALA A 59 -8.36 1.59 6.18
C ALA A 59 -8.73 1.03 4.80
N SER A 60 -9.12 1.89 3.87
CA SER A 60 -9.53 1.45 2.52
C SER A 60 -9.28 2.53 1.48
N VAL A 61 -9.09 2.09 0.23
CA VAL A 61 -8.88 2.96 -0.92
C VAL A 61 -9.96 2.69 -1.96
N SER A 62 -10.68 3.73 -2.37
CA SER A 62 -11.48 3.72 -3.60
C SER A 62 -10.63 4.23 -4.77
N ALA A 63 -10.87 3.68 -5.95
CA ALA A 63 -10.17 4.06 -7.17
C ALA A 63 -11.19 4.28 -8.28
N VAL A 64 -11.17 5.46 -8.89
CA VAL A 64 -12.09 5.82 -9.98
C VAL A 64 -11.28 6.36 -11.14
N GLY A 65 -11.55 5.88 -12.34
CA GLY A 65 -10.90 6.35 -13.56
C GLY A 65 -11.89 6.56 -14.70
N PRO A 66 -11.37 6.86 -15.91
CA PRO A 66 -12.20 7.07 -17.10
C PRO A 66 -13.04 5.85 -17.51
N LEU A 67 -12.69 4.66 -17.04
CA LEU A 67 -13.38 3.40 -17.34
C LEU A 67 -14.28 2.93 -16.17
N GLY A 68 -14.48 3.77 -15.16
CA GLY A 68 -15.29 3.47 -13.98
C GLY A 68 -14.44 3.11 -12.76
N GLU A 69 -15.06 2.39 -11.82
CA GLU A 69 -14.43 2.01 -10.56
C GLU A 69 -13.39 0.91 -10.79
N ALA A 70 -12.23 1.05 -10.12
CA ALA A 70 -11.18 0.04 -10.02
C ALA A 70 -10.77 -0.59 -11.37
N THR A 71 -10.72 0.22 -12.43
CA THR A 71 -10.56 -0.26 -13.81
C THR A 71 -9.53 0.57 -14.57
N ALA A 72 -8.61 -0.11 -15.28
CA ALA A 72 -7.59 0.50 -16.12
C ALA A 72 -7.64 -0.03 -17.57
N SER A 73 -7.08 0.75 -18.50
CA SER A 73 -7.00 0.39 -19.92
C SER A 73 -5.91 -0.65 -20.17
N PRO A 74 -6.16 -1.70 -20.98
CA PRO A 74 -5.10 -2.60 -21.43
C PRO A 74 -4.21 -1.99 -22.52
N ASP A 75 -4.63 -0.88 -23.14
CA ASP A 75 -4.03 -0.33 -24.36
C ASP A 75 -3.11 0.88 -24.11
N GLY A 76 -3.00 1.35 -22.87
CA GLY A 76 -2.12 2.45 -22.52
C GLY A 76 -2.32 3.01 -21.12
N PRO A 77 -1.62 4.10 -20.79
CA PRO A 77 -1.65 4.69 -19.47
C PRO A 77 -3.07 5.11 -19.06
N THR A 78 -3.42 4.82 -17.80
CA THR A 78 -4.69 5.25 -17.19
C THR A 78 -4.40 5.98 -15.89
N THR A 79 -4.93 7.18 -15.74
CA THR A 79 -4.89 7.90 -14.46
C THR A 79 -6.13 7.55 -13.65
N LEU A 80 -5.93 7.10 -12.41
CA LEU A 80 -6.99 6.86 -11.43
C LEU A 80 -6.95 7.96 -10.38
N THR A 81 -8.10 8.51 -10.04
CA THR A 81 -8.29 9.29 -8.82
C THR A 81 -8.56 8.33 -7.67
N LEU A 82 -7.74 8.43 -6.64
CA LEU A 82 -7.75 7.59 -5.46
C LEU A 82 -8.19 8.39 -4.24
N THR A 83 -9.08 7.82 -3.44
CA THR A 83 -9.46 8.38 -2.15
C THR A 83 -9.25 7.34 -1.06
N GLY A 84 -8.48 7.70 -0.05
CA GLY A 84 -8.24 6.89 1.13
C GLY A 84 -9.07 7.34 2.33
N SER A 85 -9.45 6.38 3.18
CA SER A 85 -10.10 6.65 4.47
C SER A 85 -9.67 5.63 5.52
N GLY A 86 -9.74 5.98 6.81
CA GLY A 86 -9.44 5.07 7.92
C GLY A 86 -7.95 4.77 8.13
N PHE A 87 -7.07 5.51 7.46
CA PHE A 87 -5.62 5.40 7.62
C PHE A 87 -5.17 6.03 8.93
N GLN A 88 -4.05 5.56 9.47
CA GLN A 88 -3.41 6.24 10.58
C GLN A 88 -2.80 7.55 10.09
N SER A 89 -3.05 8.65 10.79
CA SER A 89 -2.37 9.93 10.64
C SER A 89 -1.66 10.30 11.94
N ILE A 90 -0.42 10.76 11.86
CA ILE A 90 0.41 11.11 13.03
C ILE A 90 0.96 12.52 12.80
N ASP A 91 0.48 13.49 13.59
CA ASP A 91 1.00 14.86 13.55
C ASP A 91 2.49 14.89 13.95
N GLY A 92 3.32 15.49 13.09
CA GLY A 92 4.78 15.48 13.18
C GLY A 92 5.42 14.09 12.98
N GLY A 93 4.64 13.10 12.54
CA GLY A 93 5.13 11.74 12.30
C GLY A 93 6.11 11.65 11.14
N PHE A 94 7.11 10.79 11.25
CA PHE A 94 8.05 10.54 10.15
C PHE A 94 7.36 9.77 9.01
N GLY A 95 7.52 10.25 7.78
CA GLY A 95 7.02 9.58 6.58
C GLY A 95 5.53 9.82 6.33
N GLY A 96 4.80 8.73 6.11
CA GLY A 96 3.41 8.73 5.67
C GLY A 96 3.06 7.41 4.98
N ILE A 97 2.42 7.49 3.82
CA ILE A 97 1.91 6.35 3.05
C ILE A 97 2.50 6.39 1.64
N TYR A 98 3.08 5.28 1.18
CA TYR A 98 3.28 5.06 -0.25
C TYR A 98 2.02 4.45 -0.85
N VAL A 99 1.58 5.00 -1.96
CA VAL A 99 0.46 4.52 -2.78
C VAL A 99 1.01 4.14 -4.14
N LEU A 100 0.84 2.89 -4.53
CA LEU A 100 1.57 2.25 -5.62
C LEU A 100 0.64 1.36 -6.44
N PHE A 101 0.92 1.20 -7.73
CA PHE A 101 0.30 0.15 -8.54
C PHE A 101 1.22 -1.07 -8.62
N GLY A 102 0.70 -2.25 -8.31
CA GLY A 102 1.53 -3.45 -8.25
C GLY A 102 0.76 -4.73 -8.07
N TRP A 103 1.51 -5.78 -7.83
CA TRP A 103 1.06 -7.14 -7.60
C TRP A 103 1.26 -7.56 -6.15
N VAL A 104 0.36 -8.42 -5.68
CA VAL A 104 0.48 -9.13 -4.42
C VAL A 104 0.32 -10.63 -4.66
N ALA A 105 1.10 -11.43 -3.95
CA ALA A 105 0.90 -12.88 -3.91
C ALA A 105 -0.38 -13.22 -3.12
N ASP A 106 -0.92 -14.41 -3.38
CA ASP A 106 -1.97 -14.96 -2.54
C ASP A 106 -1.46 -15.16 -1.10
N GLY A 107 -2.21 -14.64 -0.13
CA GLY A 107 -1.88 -14.74 1.30
C GLY A 107 -1.28 -13.45 1.87
N ALA A 108 -0.34 -13.60 2.82
CA ALA A 108 0.25 -12.47 3.55
C ALA A 108 1.32 -11.77 2.69
N TRP A 109 0.91 -10.76 1.93
CA TRP A 109 1.82 -9.92 1.15
C TRP A 109 2.35 -8.73 1.96
N GLN A 110 1.63 -8.34 3.01
CA GLN A 110 1.88 -7.16 3.81
C GLN A 110 3.28 -7.16 4.42
N PRO A 111 4.04 -6.05 4.35
CA PRO A 111 5.30 -5.92 5.07
C PRO A 111 5.18 -6.20 6.57
N SER A 112 4.12 -5.71 7.22
CA SER A 112 3.85 -5.96 8.65
C SER A 112 3.59 -7.43 9.01
N ALA A 113 3.24 -8.26 8.03
CA ALA A 113 3.01 -9.69 8.17
C ALA A 113 4.19 -10.54 7.66
N GLY A 114 5.35 -9.91 7.41
CA GLY A 114 6.56 -10.59 6.93
C GLY A 114 6.66 -10.73 5.42
N GLY A 115 5.80 -10.03 4.67
CA GLY A 115 5.91 -9.94 3.23
C GLY A 115 7.18 -9.20 2.78
N GLY A 116 7.70 -9.57 1.61
CA GLY A 116 8.94 -9.04 1.05
C GLY A 116 8.78 -8.57 -0.39
N PHE A 117 9.36 -7.42 -0.70
CA PHE A 117 9.40 -6.88 -2.06
C PHE A 117 10.11 -7.84 -3.02
N GLY A 118 9.53 -8.02 -4.19
CA GLY A 118 9.98 -8.97 -5.21
C GLY A 118 9.63 -10.44 -4.92
N VAL A 119 9.06 -10.74 -3.75
CA VAL A 119 8.72 -12.11 -3.32
C VAL A 119 7.20 -12.26 -3.15
N THR A 120 6.60 -11.49 -2.25
CA THR A 120 5.16 -11.56 -1.95
C THR A 120 4.40 -10.31 -2.39
N TYR A 121 5.11 -9.25 -2.76
CA TYR A 121 4.55 -8.11 -3.46
C TYR A 121 5.62 -7.48 -4.36
N ALA A 122 5.20 -6.80 -5.41
CA ALA A 122 6.06 -5.99 -6.27
C ALA A 122 5.22 -4.86 -6.87
N TYR A 123 5.85 -3.77 -7.29
CA TYR A 123 5.13 -2.63 -7.84
C TYR A 123 5.89 -2.00 -8.98
N GLN A 124 5.17 -1.23 -9.80
CA GLN A 124 5.74 -0.48 -10.90
C GLN A 124 6.85 0.45 -10.38
N PRO A 125 8.09 0.30 -10.86
CA PRO A 125 9.17 1.19 -10.45
C PRO A 125 8.91 2.64 -10.87
N ASP A 126 9.27 3.58 -10.01
CA ASP A 126 9.33 5.01 -10.27
C ASP A 126 10.49 5.63 -9.49
N VAL A 127 10.79 6.90 -9.75
CA VAL A 127 11.72 7.67 -8.92
C VAL A 127 11.02 8.13 -7.63
N GLN A 128 11.74 8.03 -6.51
CA GLN A 128 11.27 8.48 -5.19
C GLN A 128 11.61 9.96 -5.01
N ALA A 129 10.97 10.81 -5.80
CA ALA A 129 11.10 12.27 -5.76
C ALA A 129 9.71 12.90 -5.93
N ALA A 130 9.60 14.19 -5.56
CA ALA A 130 8.35 14.93 -5.73
C ALA A 130 7.92 14.89 -7.21
N GLU A 131 8.85 15.15 -8.12
CA GLU A 131 8.70 14.96 -9.54
C GLU A 131 8.99 13.50 -9.93
N ASN A 132 7.95 12.79 -10.36
CA ASN A 132 8.08 11.42 -10.86
C ASN A 132 7.07 11.13 -11.97
N SER A 133 7.04 9.90 -12.48
CA SER A 133 6.16 9.50 -13.58
C SER A 133 4.69 9.33 -13.16
N GLY A 134 4.40 9.47 -11.86
CA GLY A 134 3.08 9.29 -11.27
C GLY A 134 2.73 7.83 -10.96
N TYR A 135 3.67 6.90 -11.10
CA TYR A 135 3.45 5.46 -10.82
C TYR A 135 3.56 5.15 -9.32
N GLN A 136 4.18 6.06 -8.58
CA GLN A 136 4.28 6.05 -7.12
C GLN A 136 3.83 7.39 -6.57
N LYS A 137 3.03 7.36 -5.50
CA LYS A 137 2.67 8.55 -4.73
C LYS A 137 3.13 8.43 -3.29
N PHE A 138 3.65 9.53 -2.77
CA PHE A 138 3.93 9.70 -1.35
C PHE A 138 2.92 10.67 -0.75
N VAL A 139 2.03 10.13 0.09
CA VAL A 139 1.07 10.88 0.88
C VAL A 139 1.68 11.09 2.26
N THR A 140 2.06 12.32 2.59
CA THR A 140 2.82 12.61 3.82
C THR A 140 1.91 12.68 5.04
N PHE A 141 2.43 12.36 6.22
CA PHE A 141 1.79 12.77 7.46
C PHE A 141 1.86 14.29 7.67
N PRO A 142 0.90 14.86 8.43
CA PRO A 142 0.90 16.29 8.72
C PRO A 142 2.13 16.67 9.52
N GLY A 143 2.83 17.71 9.06
CA GLY A 143 4.06 18.20 9.71
C GLY A 143 5.26 17.25 9.65
N SER A 144 5.24 16.22 8.81
CA SER A 144 6.36 15.27 8.65
C SER A 144 7.65 15.96 8.20
N THR A 145 8.78 15.50 8.72
CA THR A 145 10.11 15.96 8.27
C THR A 145 10.47 15.53 6.85
N THR A 146 9.74 14.59 6.25
CA THR A 146 9.93 14.17 4.85
C THR A 146 8.93 14.82 3.89
N ALA A 147 8.07 15.72 4.36
CA ALA A 147 7.00 16.31 3.57
C ALA A 147 7.45 17.00 2.27
N SER A 148 8.71 17.45 2.18
CA SER A 148 9.27 18.03 0.95
C SER A 148 9.33 17.07 -0.23
N GLU A 149 9.28 15.76 0.01
CA GLU A 149 9.30 14.72 -1.02
C GLU A 149 7.88 14.30 -1.44
N ALA A 150 6.85 14.84 -0.78
CA ALA A 150 5.46 14.45 -0.99
C ALA A 150 4.93 14.92 -2.36
N ASN A 151 4.24 14.01 -3.04
CA ASN A 151 3.60 14.26 -4.33
C ASN A 151 2.20 13.65 -4.43
N GLY A 152 1.68 13.14 -3.31
CA GLY A 152 0.42 12.42 -3.18
C GLY A 152 -0.63 13.10 -2.29
N SER A 153 -0.42 14.36 -1.89
CA SER A 153 -1.13 15.08 -0.80
C SER A 153 -0.63 14.77 0.62
N GLU A 154 -1.32 15.30 1.62
CA GLU A 154 -1.09 15.08 3.04
C GLU A 154 -2.27 14.29 3.63
N VAL A 155 -2.01 13.34 4.53
CA VAL A 155 -3.05 12.59 5.25
C VAL A 155 -3.68 13.51 6.28
N ALA A 156 -4.97 13.78 6.16
CA ALA A 156 -5.72 14.53 7.16
C ALA A 156 -5.70 13.79 8.52
N LEU A 157 -5.90 14.53 9.61
CA LEU A 157 -5.88 13.95 10.97
C LEU A 157 -6.98 12.89 11.21
N ASP A 158 -8.04 12.90 10.40
CA ASP A 158 -9.10 11.88 10.42
C ASP A 158 -8.75 10.61 9.61
N GLY A 159 -7.56 10.57 9.00
CA GLY A 159 -7.10 9.44 8.20
C GLY A 159 -7.57 9.45 6.74
N SER A 160 -8.15 10.55 6.26
CA SER A 160 -8.52 10.73 4.86
C SER A 160 -7.38 11.33 4.02
N TRP A 161 -7.34 10.97 2.73
CA TRP A 161 -6.43 11.56 1.74
C TRP A 161 -6.98 11.35 0.32
N ALA A 162 -6.46 12.11 -0.65
CA ALA A 162 -6.79 11.93 -2.06
C ALA A 162 -5.55 12.17 -2.95
N THR A 163 -5.40 11.38 -4.01
CA THR A 163 -4.34 11.56 -5.00
C THR A 163 -4.70 10.98 -6.35
N ASP A 164 -3.96 11.35 -7.39
CA ASP A 164 -4.03 10.67 -8.69
C ASP A 164 -2.86 9.69 -8.83
N LEU A 165 -3.12 8.49 -9.35
CA LEU A 165 -2.10 7.48 -9.63
C LEU A 165 -2.15 7.08 -11.10
N VAL A 166 -1.00 7.06 -11.75
CA VAL A 166 -0.88 6.62 -13.14
C VAL A 166 -0.56 5.14 -13.18
N ILE A 167 -1.39 4.37 -13.87
CA ILE A 167 -1.12 2.98 -14.24
C ILE A 167 -0.60 2.98 -15.68
N PRO A 168 0.66 2.62 -15.95
CA PRO A 168 1.23 2.72 -17.29
C PRO A 168 0.63 1.69 -18.27
N GLY A 169 0.16 0.55 -17.75
CA GLY A 169 -0.41 -0.55 -18.52
C GLY A 169 -0.45 -1.84 -17.68
N PRO A 170 -0.90 -2.95 -18.27
CA PRO A 170 -1.08 -4.21 -17.56
C PRO A 170 0.22 -4.99 -17.31
N VAL A 171 1.31 -4.64 -17.98
CA VAL A 171 2.58 -5.39 -17.89
C VAL A 171 3.59 -4.57 -17.10
N LEU A 172 4.04 -5.10 -15.97
CA LEU A 172 5.02 -4.48 -15.09
C LEU A 172 6.37 -5.17 -15.24
N GLN A 173 7.43 -4.37 -15.34
CA GLN A 173 8.80 -4.86 -15.22
C GLN A 173 9.29 -4.65 -13.80
N VAL A 174 9.42 -5.75 -13.05
CA VAL A 174 9.79 -5.71 -11.63
C VAL A 174 11.06 -6.53 -11.40
N THR A 175 11.75 -6.25 -10.30
CA THR A 175 12.95 -6.99 -9.88
C THR A 175 12.76 -7.52 -8.46
N ASP A 176 13.74 -8.29 -7.98
CA ASP A 176 13.84 -8.58 -6.55
C ASP A 176 14.38 -7.37 -5.76
N ALA A 177 14.43 -7.49 -4.43
CA ALA A 177 14.95 -6.43 -3.56
C ALA A 177 16.43 -6.05 -3.81
N SER A 178 17.18 -6.87 -4.55
CA SER A 178 18.57 -6.57 -4.94
C SER A 178 18.69 -5.91 -6.32
N GLY A 179 17.58 -5.82 -7.06
CA GLY A 179 17.55 -5.37 -8.45
C GLY A 179 18.08 -6.40 -9.46
N ALA A 180 18.45 -7.60 -9.04
CA ALA A 180 19.23 -8.54 -9.85
C ALA A 180 18.39 -9.46 -10.74
N ASN A 181 17.14 -9.74 -10.34
CA ASN A 181 16.30 -10.74 -10.98
C ASN A 181 15.06 -10.10 -11.62
N PRO A 182 15.15 -9.57 -12.86
CA PRO A 182 14.01 -9.00 -13.53
C PRO A 182 12.99 -10.08 -13.88
N ARG A 183 11.71 -9.76 -13.69
CA ARG A 183 10.58 -10.55 -14.15
C ARG A 183 9.50 -9.64 -14.73
N GLU A 184 8.82 -10.17 -15.73
CA GLU A 184 7.62 -9.56 -16.29
C GLU A 184 6.41 -10.06 -15.53
N LEU A 185 5.49 -9.14 -15.22
CA LEU A 185 4.26 -9.43 -14.50
C LEU A 185 3.07 -8.92 -15.30
N ASP A 186 2.18 -9.82 -15.72
CA ASP A 186 0.99 -9.49 -16.47
C ASP A 186 -0.25 -9.46 -15.56
N CYS A 187 -0.71 -8.26 -15.25
CA CYS A 187 -1.86 -7.96 -14.40
C CYS A 187 -3.22 -8.37 -15.00
N ARG A 188 -3.25 -8.91 -16.22
CA ARG A 188 -4.44 -9.55 -16.80
C ARG A 188 -4.57 -11.00 -16.34
N VAL A 189 -3.49 -11.58 -15.83
CA VAL A 189 -3.40 -12.96 -15.34
C VAL A 189 -3.18 -12.98 -13.83
N GLU A 190 -2.33 -12.08 -13.35
CA GLU A 190 -1.93 -11.94 -11.95
C GLU A 190 -2.80 -10.92 -11.21
N THR A 191 -2.95 -11.09 -9.90
CA THR A 191 -3.71 -10.15 -9.06
C THR A 191 -2.92 -8.86 -8.85
N CYS A 192 -3.26 -7.83 -9.62
CA CYS A 192 -2.72 -6.49 -9.44
C CYS A 192 -3.74 -5.51 -8.89
N GLY A 193 -3.24 -4.42 -8.31
CA GLY A 193 -4.07 -3.40 -7.72
C GLY A 193 -3.25 -2.25 -7.14
N VAL A 194 -3.98 -1.34 -6.50
CA VAL A 194 -3.42 -0.27 -5.68
C VAL A 194 -2.99 -0.87 -4.34
N ILE A 195 -1.71 -0.73 -4.02
CA ILE A 195 -1.09 -1.15 -2.77
C ILE A 195 -0.81 0.11 -1.96
N THR A 196 -1.13 0.08 -0.67
CA THR A 196 -0.62 1.06 0.30
C THR A 196 0.25 0.38 1.34
N PHE A 197 1.29 1.08 1.82
CA PHE A 197 2.08 0.69 2.99
C PHE A 197 2.84 1.92 3.53
N GLY A 198 3.45 1.80 4.71
CA GLY A 198 4.17 2.90 5.33
C GLY A 198 5.40 3.36 4.51
N ALA A 199 5.53 4.68 4.36
CA ALA A 199 6.61 5.28 3.59
C ALA A 199 7.98 5.18 4.27
N HIS A 200 9.05 5.34 3.49
CA HIS A 200 10.45 5.36 3.96
C HIS A 200 10.86 4.19 4.86
N GLY A 201 10.31 2.99 4.58
CA GLY A 201 10.63 1.76 5.30
C GLY A 201 9.90 1.58 6.63
N VAL A 202 8.92 2.45 6.96
CA VAL A 202 8.10 2.28 8.15
C VAL A 202 7.12 1.13 7.95
N VAL A 203 7.29 0.06 8.74
CA VAL A 203 6.33 -1.03 8.79
C VAL A 203 5.11 -0.60 9.61
N ASN A 204 3.94 -0.51 8.97
CA ASN A 204 2.71 -0.04 9.62
C ASN A 204 1.47 -0.73 9.05
N ALA A 205 0.97 -1.73 9.77
CA ALA A 205 -0.23 -2.47 9.38
C ALA A 205 -1.47 -1.58 9.19
N ASN A 206 -1.59 -0.47 9.93
CA ASN A 206 -2.76 0.42 9.84
C ASN A 206 -2.81 1.19 8.50
N ASN A 207 -1.70 1.22 7.77
CA ASN A 207 -1.57 1.90 6.49
C ASN A 207 -1.33 0.91 5.34
N GLU A 208 -1.61 -0.37 5.56
CA GLU A 208 -1.46 -1.42 4.55
C GLU A 208 -2.83 -1.87 4.04
N THR A 209 -3.10 -1.58 2.76
CA THR A 209 -4.33 -1.95 2.07
C THR A 209 -4.02 -2.48 0.67
N PHE A 210 -4.94 -3.27 0.12
CA PHE A 210 -4.89 -3.67 -1.29
C PHE A 210 -6.26 -3.50 -1.94
N THR A 211 -6.31 -2.73 -3.03
CA THR A 211 -7.52 -2.54 -3.85
C THR A 211 -7.24 -3.09 -5.25
N PRO A 212 -7.80 -4.26 -5.61
CA PRO A 212 -7.63 -4.87 -6.94
C PRO A 212 -8.04 -3.91 -8.07
N ILE A 213 -7.31 -3.94 -9.18
CA ILE A 213 -7.64 -3.18 -10.40
C ILE A 213 -7.80 -4.18 -11.55
N SER A 214 -8.92 -4.07 -12.27
CA SER A 214 -9.18 -4.86 -13.47
C SER A 214 -8.74 -4.12 -14.73
N PHE A 215 -8.41 -4.87 -15.78
CA PHE A 215 -8.12 -4.30 -17.10
C PHE A 215 -9.25 -4.63 -18.07
N THR A 216 -9.88 -3.61 -18.64
CA THR A 216 -10.95 -3.77 -19.63
C THR A 216 -10.90 -2.66 -20.69
N THR A 217 -11.43 -2.95 -21.88
CA THR A 217 -11.71 -1.93 -22.88
C THR A 217 -13.07 -1.29 -22.62
N ALA A 218 -13.30 -0.09 -23.14
CA ALA A 218 -14.55 0.66 -22.96
C ALA A 218 -15.80 0.03 -23.62
N GLU A 219 -15.65 -1.11 -24.31
CA GLU A 219 -16.75 -1.91 -24.87
C GLU A 219 -17.52 -2.62 -23.74
N GLY A 220 -18.28 -1.84 -22.98
CA GLY A 220 -19.05 -2.32 -21.83
C GLY A 220 -19.30 -1.28 -20.75
N ALA A 221 -18.64 -0.11 -20.80
CA ALA A 221 -19.03 1.03 -19.99
C ALA A 221 -20.40 1.51 -20.48
N ALA A 222 -21.47 1.21 -19.72
CA ALA A 222 -22.73 1.89 -19.91
C ALA A 222 -22.45 3.40 -19.88
N PRO A 223 -22.98 4.19 -20.83
CA PRO A 223 -22.81 5.63 -20.81
C PRO A 223 -23.17 6.14 -19.42
N VAL A 224 -22.28 6.92 -18.82
CA VAL A 224 -22.64 7.75 -17.67
C VAL A 224 -23.75 8.67 -18.19
N GLU A 225 -25.00 8.43 -17.77
CA GLU A 225 -26.07 9.39 -18.01
C GLU A 225 -25.64 10.69 -17.32
N GLU A 226 -25.25 11.69 -18.11
CA GLU A 226 -25.27 13.06 -17.66
C GLU A 226 -26.68 13.33 -17.08
N PRO A 227 -26.79 13.94 -15.88
CA PRO A 227 -28.09 14.32 -15.38
C PRO A 227 -28.70 15.27 -16.40
N ALA A 228 -29.80 14.84 -17.02
CA ALA A 228 -30.61 15.69 -17.86
C ALA A 228 -31.00 16.92 -17.03
N VAL A 229 -30.44 18.07 -17.39
CA VAL A 229 -30.90 19.35 -16.86
C VAL A 229 -32.32 19.51 -17.37
N GLU A 230 -33.30 19.25 -16.50
CA GLU A 230 -34.70 19.56 -16.78
C GLU A 230 -34.81 21.08 -16.94
N VAL A 231 -34.82 21.53 -18.19
CA VAL A 231 -35.14 22.91 -18.52
C VAL A 231 -36.64 23.06 -18.29
N SER A 232 -37.01 23.52 -17.10
CA SER A 232 -38.38 23.90 -16.78
C SER A 232 -38.82 25.02 -17.75
N PRO A 233 -39.97 24.93 -18.44
CA PRO A 233 -40.43 25.98 -19.33
C PRO A 233 -40.67 27.27 -18.56
N ALA A 234 -39.85 28.29 -18.82
CA ALA A 234 -40.07 29.63 -18.31
C ALA A 234 -41.37 30.22 -18.88
N GLU A 235 -42.22 30.69 -17.98
CA GLU A 235 -43.42 31.47 -18.24
C GLU A 235 -43.10 32.75 -19.03
N ALA A 236 -44.04 33.17 -19.88
CA ALA A 236 -43.91 34.30 -20.78
C ALA A 236 -43.59 35.63 -20.05
N PRO A 237 -42.75 36.53 -20.62
CA PRO A 237 -42.50 37.83 -20.01
C PRO A 237 -43.70 38.76 -20.23
N ALA A 238 -44.19 39.34 -19.13
CA ALA A 238 -44.99 40.55 -19.15
C ALA A 238 -44.08 41.76 -19.42
N GLU A 239 -44.60 42.66 -20.25
CA GLU A 239 -43.98 43.87 -20.75
C GLU A 239 -44.18 45.04 -19.78
N GLU A 240 -43.09 45.59 -19.21
CA GLU A 240 -43.07 46.95 -18.64
C GLU A 240 -41.70 47.64 -18.86
N ALA A 241 -41.76 48.68 -19.71
CA ALA A 241 -41.13 50.02 -19.72
C ALA A 241 -39.75 50.36 -19.06
N PRO A 242 -39.06 51.42 -19.56
CA PRO A 242 -37.61 51.59 -19.47
C PRO A 242 -37.13 52.63 -18.45
N ALA A 243 -35.92 52.42 -17.93
CA ALA A 243 -35.00 53.38 -17.29
C ALA A 243 -33.65 52.64 -17.12
N ASP A 244 -32.46 53.19 -17.23
CA ASP A 244 -31.93 54.54 -17.47
C ASP A 244 -30.47 54.32 -17.93
N GLN A 245 -29.92 55.24 -18.70
CA GLN A 245 -28.59 55.12 -19.30
C GLN A 245 -27.46 55.33 -18.29
N GLY A 246 -26.38 54.56 -18.48
CA GLY A 246 -25.11 54.72 -17.78
C GLY A 246 -23.96 54.06 -18.52
N GLU A 247 -23.56 54.65 -19.66
CA GLU A 247 -22.17 54.71 -20.16
C GLU A 247 -21.21 55.14 -19.02
N ASP A 248 -19.90 54.88 -18.94
CA ASP A 248 -18.82 54.34 -19.77
C ASP A 248 -17.72 54.00 -18.74
N ALA A 249 -17.10 52.82 -18.76
CA ALA A 249 -15.75 52.56 -19.26
C ALA A 249 -14.52 53.02 -18.45
N SER A 250 -13.51 52.15 -18.61
CA SER A 250 -12.06 52.36 -18.57
C SER A 250 -11.28 52.24 -17.26
N ALA A 251 -10.56 51.13 -17.26
CA ALA A 251 -9.29 50.83 -16.64
C ALA A 251 -8.20 51.88 -16.87
N GLU A 252 -7.40 52.12 -15.83
CA GLU A 252 -5.93 52.33 -15.83
C GLU A 252 -5.46 51.79 -14.45
N GLY A 253 -4.47 50.91 -14.29
CA GLY A 253 -3.13 50.98 -14.83
C GLY A 253 -2.17 51.53 -13.75
N SER A 254 -1.66 50.69 -12.85
CA SER A 254 -0.45 51.02 -12.07
C SER A 254 0.21 49.78 -11.46
N ALA A 255 1.28 49.34 -12.12
CA ALA A 255 2.32 48.49 -11.56
C ALA A 255 3.26 49.36 -10.72
N SER A 256 3.63 48.89 -9.53
CA SER A 256 4.75 49.45 -8.76
C SER A 256 5.75 48.33 -8.51
N ALA A 257 6.84 48.39 -9.26
CA ALA A 257 8.08 47.67 -8.98
C ALA A 257 8.84 48.43 -7.89
N GLU A 258 9.35 47.73 -6.88
CA GLU A 258 10.31 48.28 -5.94
C GLU A 258 11.55 47.37 -5.93
N GLU A 259 12.68 47.96 -6.34
CA GLU A 259 14.01 47.36 -6.35
C GLU A 259 14.61 47.26 -4.94
N PRO A 260 15.52 46.28 -4.71
CA PRO A 260 16.27 46.13 -3.46
C PRO A 260 17.57 46.95 -3.46
N PRO A 261 18.13 47.31 -2.29
CA PRO A 261 19.52 47.75 -2.22
C PRO A 261 20.48 46.58 -1.97
N ALA A 262 21.53 46.55 -2.78
CA ALA A 262 22.72 45.71 -2.65
C ALA A 262 23.67 46.19 -1.54
N SER A 263 24.40 45.26 -0.93
CA SER A 263 25.75 45.51 -0.41
C SER A 263 26.61 44.24 -0.48
N ALA A 264 27.83 44.44 -0.99
CA ALA A 264 28.89 43.48 -1.32
C ALA A 264 29.64 43.01 -0.04
N ALA A 265 29.98 41.72 0.09
CA ALA A 265 31.21 41.03 -0.32
C ALA A 265 32.25 40.83 0.81
N ALA A 266 32.61 39.56 1.03
CA ALA A 266 33.95 39.13 1.43
C ALA A 266 34.18 37.68 0.95
N ALA A 267 35.33 37.47 0.31
CA ALA A 267 35.76 36.25 -0.36
C ALA A 267 36.67 35.38 0.53
N ALA A 268 36.70 34.07 0.25
CA ALA A 268 37.83 33.12 0.34
C ALA A 268 37.31 31.76 -0.20
N GLU A 269 37.68 31.34 -1.42
CA GLU A 269 38.78 30.42 -1.75
C GLU A 269 38.78 29.11 -0.94
N ASP A 270 38.47 27.96 -1.57
CA ASP A 270 39.46 26.99 -2.06
C ASP A 270 38.79 25.65 -2.50
N GLY A 271 39.44 24.93 -3.42
CA GLY A 271 39.30 23.46 -3.50
C GLY A 271 38.55 22.86 -4.70
N ALA A 272 39.27 22.68 -5.81
CA ALA A 272 38.92 21.81 -6.92
C ALA A 272 39.01 20.31 -6.57
N ALA A 273 38.12 19.49 -7.13
CA ALA A 273 38.40 18.10 -7.47
C ALA A 273 37.50 17.65 -8.63
N THR A 274 38.11 17.51 -9.81
CA THR A 274 37.60 16.77 -10.96
C THR A 274 37.81 15.27 -10.75
N ALA A 275 36.79 14.46 -11.03
CA ALA A 275 36.96 13.11 -11.56
C ALA A 275 35.72 12.73 -12.37
N ASP A 276 36.01 12.19 -13.54
CA ASP A 276 35.17 11.97 -14.72
C ASP A 276 34.08 10.89 -14.58
N ASP A 277 33.14 11.00 -15.54
CA ASP A 277 32.08 10.09 -15.99
C ASP A 277 32.34 8.58 -15.91
N GLU A 278 31.30 7.84 -15.48
CA GLU A 278 30.80 6.72 -16.30
C GLU A 278 29.29 6.51 -16.11
N SER A 279 28.61 6.38 -17.25
CA SER A 279 27.19 6.15 -17.46
C SER A 279 26.72 4.79 -16.93
N GLY A 280 25.56 4.74 -16.27
CA GLY A 280 24.94 3.46 -15.90
C GLY A 280 23.65 3.57 -15.11
N SER A 281 22.55 3.39 -15.82
CA SER A 281 21.17 3.18 -15.36
C SER A 281 20.98 2.42 -14.03
N SER A 282 19.86 2.75 -13.37
CA SER A 282 19.09 1.91 -12.44
C SER A 282 19.51 1.89 -10.96
N SER A 283 18.63 2.40 -10.11
CA SER A 283 18.39 1.78 -8.79
C SER A 283 16.97 2.07 -8.31
N ALA A 284 16.02 1.27 -8.78
CA ALA A 284 14.84 0.97 -7.98
C ALA A 284 15.33 0.24 -6.72
N ALA A 285 15.24 0.95 -5.58
CA ALA A 285 15.40 0.50 -4.20
C ALA A 285 16.67 -0.28 -3.80
N PRO A 286 17.50 0.31 -2.91
CA PRO A 286 18.18 -0.49 -1.91
C PRO A 286 18.04 0.17 -0.52
N TRP A 287 16.92 -0.04 0.17
CA TRP A 287 16.98 -0.02 1.64
C TRP A 287 17.45 -1.41 2.11
N ILE A 288 18.72 -1.69 1.86
CA ILE A 288 19.43 -2.67 2.69
C ILE A 288 19.54 -2.01 4.07
N ILE A 289 18.72 -2.47 5.02
CA ILE A 289 19.00 -2.26 6.43
C ILE A 289 20.34 -2.94 6.68
N ALA A 290 21.41 -2.16 6.69
CA ALA A 290 22.68 -2.56 7.26
C ALA A 290 22.45 -2.83 8.75
N GLY A 291 22.16 -4.10 9.08
CA GLY A 291 22.13 -4.58 10.45
C GLY A 291 23.48 -4.27 11.09
N THR A 292 23.46 -3.37 12.06
CA THR A 292 24.61 -3.03 12.89
C THR A 292 25.04 -4.29 13.65
N THR A 293 26.14 -4.89 13.20
CA THR A 293 26.88 -5.88 14.00
C THR A 293 27.58 -5.16 15.14
N ALA A 294 26.86 -4.90 16.22
CA ALA A 294 27.46 -4.66 17.52
C ALA A 294 27.90 -6.01 18.09
N ALA A 295 29.12 -6.45 17.73
CA ALA A 295 29.80 -7.54 18.38
C ALA A 295 30.23 -7.10 19.80
N ALA A 296 29.32 -7.19 20.76
CA ALA A 296 29.65 -7.17 22.18
C ALA A 296 29.85 -8.61 22.65
N ALA A 297 31.09 -8.92 23.02
CA ALA A 297 31.48 -10.19 23.61
C ALA A 297 30.72 -10.45 24.91
N ILE A 298 29.96 -11.55 24.96
CA ILE A 298 29.67 -12.27 26.20
C ILE A 298 30.05 -13.72 25.97
N GLY A 299 31.17 -14.10 26.56
CA GLY A 299 31.61 -15.48 26.61
C GLY A 299 30.79 -16.31 27.60
N SER A 300 30.81 -17.60 27.30
CA SER A 300 30.74 -18.75 28.22
C SER A 300 29.40 -19.46 28.48
N THR A 301 29.45 -20.76 28.15
CA THR A 301 28.66 -21.91 28.64
C THR A 301 27.30 -22.23 28.00
N THR A 302 27.31 -23.06 26.94
CA THR A 302 26.36 -24.20 26.78
C THR A 302 26.80 -25.16 25.65
N ALA A 303 28.09 -25.55 25.61
CA ALA A 303 28.58 -26.63 24.73
C ALA A 303 28.60 -28.01 25.42
N ALA A 304 27.82 -28.24 26.47
CA ALA A 304 27.87 -29.47 27.28
C ALA A 304 26.64 -30.41 27.15
N VAL A 305 25.58 -30.04 26.41
CA VAL A 305 24.33 -30.86 26.39
C VAL A 305 24.16 -31.71 25.12
N VAL A 306 24.93 -31.49 24.06
CA VAL A 306 24.83 -32.28 22.81
C VAL A 306 25.85 -33.44 22.74
N ALA A 307 26.91 -33.43 23.56
CA ALA A 307 27.91 -34.50 23.58
C ALA A 307 27.53 -35.72 24.45
N VAL A 308 26.51 -35.62 25.31
CA VAL A 308 26.09 -36.70 26.23
C VAL A 308 25.08 -37.67 25.60
N ARG A 309 24.38 -37.27 24.52
CA ARG A 309 23.40 -38.15 23.85
C ARG A 309 23.97 -39.09 22.79
N ARG A 310 25.23 -38.91 22.36
CA ARG A 310 25.88 -39.83 21.40
C ARG A 310 26.68 -40.97 22.04
N ARG A 311 26.96 -40.95 23.35
CA ARG A 311 27.66 -42.07 24.03
C ARG A 311 26.73 -43.16 24.57
N LYS A 312 25.41 -42.97 24.54
CA LYS A 312 24.43 -43.98 25.01
C LYS A 312 23.93 -44.90 23.89
N ALA A 313 24.23 -44.62 22.62
CA ALA A 313 23.80 -45.40 21.46
C ALA A 313 24.86 -46.40 20.94
N SER A 314 25.98 -46.57 21.65
CA SER A 314 27.09 -47.46 21.23
C SER A 314 27.48 -48.48 22.30
N SER A 315 26.59 -48.77 23.25
CA SER A 315 26.79 -49.78 24.30
C SER A 315 25.69 -50.86 24.33
N GLU A 316 24.87 -50.94 23.28
CA GLU A 316 23.87 -52.02 23.08
C GLU A 316 24.00 -52.64 21.68
N ALA A 317 25.24 -52.87 21.25
CA ALA A 317 25.60 -53.75 20.13
C ALA A 317 26.89 -54.51 20.48
#